data_AF-A0ABD2WH29-F1
#
_entry.id   AF-A0ABD2WH29-F1
#
_cell.length_a   1.000
_cell.length_b   1.000
_cell.length_c   1.000
_cell.angle_alpha   90.00
_cell.angle_beta   90.00
_cell.angle_gamma   90.00
#
_symmetry.space_group_name_H-M   'P 1'
#
loop_
_entity.id
_entity.type
_entity.pdbx_description
1 polymer ?
#
loop_
_entity_poly.entity_id
_entity_poly.type
_entity_poly.pdbx_seq_one_letter_code
_entity_poly.pdbx_strand_id
1 'polypeptide(L)'
;MRNRLPKDGARFRECAIVNLDSEKNAGTHWVAYRKSGFRVIYFDSFGDLPPPRELMKYWNVDYVYYNYKRFQKFNSYNCGHLCLQFLAGKGIKEVDSAKDE
;
A
#
# COMPACT_ATOMS: atom_id res chain seq x y z
N MET A 1 -0.98 4.80 10.86
CA MET A 1 -0.27 3.63 11.43
C MET A 1 -1.22 2.45 11.36
N ARG A 2 -0.74 1.23 11.10
CA ARG A 2 -1.60 0.06 10.77
C ARG A 2 -2.67 -0.25 11.82
N ASN A 3 -2.41 0.08 13.09
CA ASN A 3 -3.31 -0.19 14.22
C ASN A 3 -4.24 0.99 14.58
N ARG A 4 -4.20 2.08 13.81
CA ARG A 4 -5.05 3.27 14.01
C ARG A 4 -5.74 3.71 12.72
N LEU A 5 -6.14 2.74 11.90
CA LEU A 5 -6.96 2.98 10.71
C LEU A 5 -8.37 3.46 11.13
N PRO A 6 -9.05 4.25 10.30
CA PRO A 6 -10.43 4.68 10.55
C PRO A 6 -11.36 3.49 10.85
N LYS A 7 -12.19 3.62 11.87
CA LYS A 7 -13.08 2.54 12.33
C LYS A 7 -14.22 2.26 11.36
N ASP A 8 -14.63 3.27 10.59
CA ASP A 8 -15.73 3.17 9.62
C ASP A 8 -15.30 2.48 8.30
N GLY A 9 -14.05 2.01 8.23
CA GLY A 9 -13.49 1.38 7.03
C GLY A 9 -13.05 2.37 5.96
N ALA A 10 -12.53 1.82 4.86
CA ALA A 10 -12.03 2.61 3.75
C ALA A 10 -13.17 3.24 2.92
N ARG A 11 -12.98 4.48 2.47
CA ARG A 11 -13.97 5.15 1.60
C ARG A 11 -14.08 4.48 0.23
N PHE A 12 -15.14 4.80 -0.52
CA PHE A 12 -15.34 4.30 -1.89
C PHE A 12 -14.19 4.72 -2.82
N ARG A 13 -13.70 5.96 -2.68
CA ARG A 13 -12.48 6.47 -3.30
C ARG A 13 -11.55 6.97 -2.21
N GLU A 14 -10.37 6.37 -2.15
CA GLU A 14 -9.39 6.66 -1.11
C GLU A 14 -7.99 6.39 -1.63
N CYS A 15 -7.02 7.21 -1.21
CA CYS A 15 -5.62 6.84 -1.28
C CYS A 15 -4.96 7.23 0.04
N ALA A 16 -3.96 6.46 0.45
CA ALA A 16 -3.21 6.77 1.64
C ALA A 16 -1.80 6.21 1.57
N ILE A 17 -0.94 6.81 2.40
CA ILE A 17 0.33 6.22 2.79
C ILE A 17 0.16 5.75 4.24
N VAL A 18 0.47 4.48 4.49
CA VAL A 18 0.31 3.84 5.78
C VAL A 18 1.65 3.36 6.28
N ASN A 19 1.98 3.71 7.52
CA ASN A 19 3.09 3.09 8.22
C ASN A 19 2.63 1.72 8.76
N LEU A 20 3.40 0.67 8.47
CA LEU A 20 3.14 -0.70 8.92
C LEU A 20 3.53 -0.95 10.38
N ASP A 21 4.06 0.04 11.07
CA ASP A 21 4.33 -0.05 12.50
C ASP A 21 3.11 0.37 13.35
N SER A 22 3.20 0.10 14.64
CA SER A 22 2.27 0.63 15.64
C SER A 22 2.43 2.14 15.77
N GLU A 23 1.33 2.84 16.04
CA GLU A 23 1.35 4.27 16.38
C GLU A 23 2.20 4.63 17.60
N LYS A 24 2.50 3.65 18.46
CA LYS A 24 3.34 3.86 19.65
C LYS A 24 4.83 3.91 19.31
N ASN A 25 5.20 3.49 18.11
CA ASN A 25 6.59 3.41 17.65
C ASN A 25 6.91 4.57 16.69
N ALA A 26 8.20 4.81 16.47
CA ALA A 26 8.68 5.85 15.56
C ALA A 26 8.35 5.57 14.08
N GLY A 27 7.96 4.33 13.75
CA GLY A 27 7.67 3.90 12.39
C GLY A 27 8.85 3.19 11.72
N THR A 28 8.57 2.15 10.96
CA THR A 28 9.61 1.28 10.36
C THR A 28 9.50 1.14 8.84
N HIS A 29 8.27 1.07 8.32
CA HIS A 29 8.04 0.88 6.89
C HIS A 29 6.77 1.58 6.43
N TRP A 30 6.83 2.25 5.29
CA TRP A 30 5.72 2.98 4.70
C TRP A 30 5.31 2.34 3.38
N VAL A 31 4.01 2.12 3.23
CA VAL A 31 3.38 1.53 2.05
C VAL A 31 2.25 2.44 1.58
N ALA A 32 1.80 2.28 0.35
CA ALA A 32 0.73 3.11 -0.20
C ALA A 32 -0.37 2.26 -0.83
N TYR A 33 -1.56 2.82 -0.95
CA TYR A 33 -2.61 2.22 -1.75
C TYR A 33 -3.51 3.26 -2.42
N ARG A 34 -4.21 2.81 -3.46
CA ARG A 34 -5.34 3.49 -4.08
C ARG A 34 -6.52 2.55 -4.10
N LYS A 35 -7.69 3.05 -3.76
CA LYS A 35 -8.96 2.32 -3.76
C LYS A 35 -9.98 3.04 -4.63
N SER A 36 -10.66 2.28 -5.47
CA SER A 36 -11.80 2.71 -6.27
C SER A 36 -12.85 1.61 -6.29
N GLY A 37 -13.92 1.77 -5.49
CA GLY A 37 -14.90 0.72 -5.25
C GLY A 37 -14.26 -0.47 -4.54
N PHE A 38 -14.43 -1.67 -5.10
CA PHE A 38 -13.80 -2.91 -4.60
C PHE A 38 -12.38 -3.13 -5.13
N ARG A 39 -11.93 -2.31 -6.10
CA ARG A 39 -10.57 -2.42 -6.63
C ARG A 39 -9.60 -1.68 -5.72
N VAL A 40 -8.65 -2.42 -5.15
CA VAL A 40 -7.54 -1.89 -4.37
C VAL A 40 -6.22 -2.22 -5.07
N ILE A 41 -5.36 -1.21 -5.17
CA ILE A 41 -3.99 -1.33 -5.67
C ILE A 41 -3.07 -0.94 -4.53
N TYR A 42 -2.29 -1.89 -4.05
CA TYR A 42 -1.35 -1.77 -2.94
C TYR A 42 0.08 -1.70 -3.48
N PHE A 43 0.89 -0.84 -2.87
CA PHE A 43 2.28 -0.66 -3.22
C PHE A 43 3.16 -0.82 -2.00
N ASP A 44 4.11 -1.75 -2.10
CA ASP A 44 5.21 -1.93 -1.15
C ASP A 44 6.53 -1.82 -1.91
N SER A 45 7.42 -0.92 -1.50
CA SER A 45 8.68 -0.71 -2.18
C SER A 45 9.61 -1.94 -2.18
N PHE A 46 9.44 -2.88 -1.27
CA PHE A 46 10.20 -4.14 -1.28
C PHE A 46 9.69 -5.15 -2.33
N GLY A 47 8.44 -5.00 -2.77
CA GLY A 47 7.78 -5.86 -3.74
C GLY A 47 7.58 -7.30 -3.27
N ASP A 48 6.74 -8.03 -4.01
CA ASP A 48 6.46 -9.46 -3.79
C ASP A 48 5.99 -9.78 -2.36
N LEU A 49 5.25 -8.84 -1.77
CA LEU A 49 4.70 -8.95 -0.42
C LEU A 49 3.22 -8.57 -0.47
N PRO A 50 2.31 -9.50 -0.10
CA PRO A 50 0.91 -9.15 0.06
C PRO A 50 0.73 -8.18 1.24
N PRO A 51 -0.33 -7.35 1.23
CA PRO A 51 -0.59 -6.43 2.32
C PRO A 51 -0.91 -7.15 3.64
N PRO A 52 -0.62 -6.54 4.78
CA PRO A 52 -1.01 -7.08 6.09
C PRO A 52 -2.53 -7.26 6.23
N ARG A 53 -2.92 -8.23 7.07
CA ARG A 53 -4.33 -8.60 7.31
C ARG A 53 -5.18 -7.42 7.79
N GLU A 54 -4.59 -6.49 8.56
CA GLU A 54 -5.27 -5.30 9.05
C GLU A 54 -5.73 -4.38 7.92
N LEU A 55 -4.93 -4.26 6.84
CA LEU A 55 -5.30 -3.49 5.66
C LEU A 55 -6.39 -4.19 4.86
N MET A 56 -6.28 -5.51 4.66
CA MET A 56 -7.32 -6.30 3.99
C MET A 56 -8.67 -6.15 4.69
N LYS A 57 -8.68 -6.26 6.03
CA LYS A 57 -9.89 -6.04 6.85
C LYS A 57 -10.42 -4.61 6.72
N TYR A 58 -9.54 -3.61 6.70
CA TYR A 58 -9.92 -2.20 6.58
C TYR A 58 -10.55 -1.88 5.22
N TRP A 59 -10.05 -2.44 4.13
CA TRP A 59 -10.63 -2.27 2.80
C TRP A 59 -11.88 -3.10 2.57
N ASN A 60 -12.06 -4.18 3.34
CA ASN A 60 -13.17 -5.13 3.22
C ASN A 60 -13.28 -5.71 1.80
N VAL A 61 -12.18 -6.30 1.32
CA VAL A 61 -12.05 -6.93 0.00
C VAL A 61 -11.38 -8.30 0.13
N ASP A 62 -11.70 -9.21 -0.80
CA ASP A 62 -11.10 -10.55 -0.84
C ASP A 62 -9.76 -10.59 -1.58
N TYR A 63 -9.57 -9.66 -2.53
CA TYR A 63 -8.40 -9.61 -3.39
C TYR A 63 -7.87 -8.17 -3.55
N VAL A 64 -6.56 -8.07 -3.79
CA VAL A 64 -5.82 -6.81 -3.95
C VAL A 64 -4.72 -6.99 -4.99
N TYR A 65 -4.52 -5.98 -5.83
CA TYR A 65 -3.37 -5.93 -6.73
C TYR A 65 -2.17 -5.35 -6.01
N TYR A 66 -1.00 -5.95 -6.18
CA TYR A 66 0.24 -5.44 -5.59
C TYR A 66 1.43 -5.65 -6.51
N ASN A 67 2.51 -4.91 -6.26
CA ASN A 67 3.71 -5.00 -7.08
C ASN A 67 4.58 -6.19 -6.66
N TYR A 68 4.98 -7.00 -7.64
CA TYR A 68 6.00 -8.04 -7.46
C TYR A 68 7.42 -7.47 -7.54
N LYS A 69 7.61 -6.43 -8.35
CA LYS A 69 8.92 -5.81 -8.54
C LYS A 69 9.36 -5.07 -7.28
N ARG A 70 10.61 -5.28 -6.90
CA ARG A 70 11.30 -4.52 -5.86
C ARG A 70 11.81 -3.18 -6.40
N PHE A 71 11.51 -2.10 -5.70
CA PHE A 71 11.96 -0.73 -6.01
C PHE A 71 12.93 -0.17 -4.98
N GLN A 72 12.99 -0.77 -3.79
CA GLN A 72 13.86 -0.37 -2.70
C GLN A 72 14.94 -1.42 -2.43
N LYS A 73 16.17 -0.96 -2.22
CA LYS A 73 17.27 -1.81 -1.76
C LYS A 73 17.16 -2.04 -0.25
N PHE A 74 17.71 -3.14 0.24
CA PHE A 74 17.88 -3.32 1.67
C PHE A 74 18.74 -2.18 2.25
N ASN A 75 18.46 -1.78 3.49
CA ASN A 75 19.15 -0.70 4.22
C ASN A 75 19.03 0.71 3.63
N SER A 76 18.14 0.95 2.66
CA SER A 76 17.74 2.32 2.28
C SER A 76 16.44 2.73 2.96
N TYR A 77 16.17 4.04 2.99
CA TYR A 77 15.07 4.66 3.75
C TYR A 77 14.10 5.45 2.84
N ASN A 78 13.95 5.03 1.59
CA ASN A 78 13.19 5.74 0.56
C ASN A 78 11.75 5.21 0.32
N CYS A 79 11.24 4.31 1.17
CA CYS A 79 9.88 3.75 1.03
C CYS A 79 8.79 4.82 0.92
N GLY A 80 8.82 5.84 1.78
CA GLY A 80 7.86 6.94 1.75
C GLY A 80 7.94 7.79 0.47
N HIS A 81 9.14 8.03 -0.06
CA HIS A 81 9.31 8.74 -1.34
C HIS A 81 8.76 7.92 -2.52
N LEU A 82 8.98 6.60 -2.51
CA LEU A 82 8.43 5.70 -3.52
C LEU A 82 6.90 5.62 -3.44
N CYS A 83 6.33 5.65 -2.23
CA CYS A 83 4.88 5.77 -2.02
C CYS A 83 4.31 7.03 -2.69
N LEU A 84 4.98 8.18 -2.52
CA LEU A 84 4.57 9.43 -3.18
C LEU A 84 4.69 9.34 -4.70
N GLN A 85 5.78 8.75 -5.23
CA GLN A 85 5.94 8.53 -6.66
C GLN A 85 4.83 7.63 -7.24
N PHE A 86 4.55 6.53 -6.55
CA PHE A 86 3.44 5.64 -6.88
C PHE A 86 2.13 6.43 -6.93
N LEU A 87 1.77 7.14 -5.85
CA LEU A 87 0.51 7.88 -5.75
C LEU A 87 0.40 9.04 -6.76
N ALA A 88 1.51 9.68 -7.12
CA ALA A 88 1.58 10.71 -8.16
C ALA A 88 1.46 10.15 -9.59
N GLY A 89 1.46 8.82 -9.76
CA GLY A 89 1.38 8.16 -11.07
C GLY A 89 2.68 8.26 -11.87
N LYS A 90 3.82 8.46 -11.20
CA LYS A 90 5.12 8.67 -11.84
C LYS A 90 6.02 7.44 -11.63
N GLY A 91 6.60 6.93 -12.71
CA GLY A 91 7.69 5.94 -12.68
C GLY A 91 7.34 4.54 -12.18
N ILE A 92 6.15 4.31 -11.62
CA ILE A 92 5.70 3.03 -11.07
C ILE A 92 4.34 2.66 -11.71
N LYS A 93 4.37 2.18 -12.96
CA LYS A 93 3.17 1.83 -13.74
C LYS A 93 2.76 0.36 -13.63
N GLU A 94 3.66 -0.49 -13.14
CA GLU A 94 3.49 -1.96 -13.17
C GLU A 94 2.48 -2.49 -12.13
N VAL A 95 2.09 -1.69 -11.13
CA VAL A 95 1.10 -2.09 -10.11
C VAL A 95 -0.34 -1.99 -10.65
N ASP A 96 -0.55 -1.16 -11.67
CA ASP A 96 -1.89 -0.92 -12.23
C ASP A 96 -2.31 -2.05 -13.19
N SER A 97 -1.35 -2.83 -13.67
CA SER A 97 -1.51 -4.01 -14.53
C SER A 97 -1.73 -5.29 -13.73
N ALA A 98 -2.85 -5.31 -13.03
CA ALA A 98 -3.66 -6.50 -12.86
C ALA A 98 -3.82 -7.23 -14.21
N LYS A 99 -3.19 -8.39 -14.40
CA LYS A 99 -3.67 -9.29 -15.45
C LYS A 99 -4.91 -9.97 -14.90
N ASP A 100 -6.03 -9.74 -15.56
CA ASP A 100 -7.19 -10.61 -15.48
C ASP A 100 -6.78 -11.94 -16.14
N GLU A 101 -6.38 -12.92 -15.34
CA GLU A 101 -6.23 -14.32 -15.73
C GLU A 101 -7.19 -15.18 -14.89
#